data_AF-A0AAX4NEI1-F1
#
_entry.id   AF-A0AAX4NEI1-F1
#
_cell.length_a   1.000
_cell.length_b   1.000
_cell.length_c   1.000
_cell.angle_alpha   90.00
_cell.angle_beta   90.00
_cell.angle_gamma   90.00
#
_symmetry.space_group_name_H-M   'P 1'
#
loop_
_entity.id
_entity.type
_entity.pdbx_description
1 polymer ?
#
loop_
_entity_poly.entity_id
_entity_poly.type
_entity_poly.pdbx_seq_one_letter_code
_entity_poly.pdbx_strand_id
1 'polypeptide(L)'
;MIYFIRDATSGLLEKVRKDILQNTMELVRLFKEREELSRIIASVKEKENFEIRDRRREEIVLNKLGNLSPRQRSILNMIFEFSISCQDKVDETLEVYLSERCLQLSGENSILEYVAGLLSSRPGSEIYSSRELDSAFVLGAVRNGAHIINDSCDSPDLRIGHSRDKEIYHISLDDSGTMSLNPVILQVNFSFTRVQVD
;
A
#
# COMPACT_ATOMS: atom_id res chain seq x y z
N MET A 1 23.47 -45.14 -23.19
CA MET A 1 22.73 -44.91 -21.93
C MET A 1 22.31 -43.46 -21.93
N ILE A 2 21.01 -43.21 -22.11
CA ILE A 2 20.43 -41.90 -22.41
C ILE A 2 20.15 -41.18 -21.09
N TYR A 3 20.69 -39.96 -20.92
CA TYR A 3 20.33 -39.07 -19.81
C TYR A 3 19.38 -37.98 -20.29
N PHE A 4 18.06 -38.28 -20.32
CA PHE A 4 17.00 -37.26 -20.36
C PHE A 4 16.57 -36.94 -18.93
N ILE A 5 17.28 -36.03 -18.25
CA ILE A 5 16.83 -35.42 -16.99
C ILE A 5 17.17 -33.92 -17.02
N ARG A 6 16.67 -33.21 -18.05
CA ARG A 6 16.69 -31.73 -18.06
C ARG A 6 15.33 -31.08 -18.35
N ASP A 7 14.30 -31.83 -18.73
CA ASP A 7 12.96 -31.29 -19.06
C ASP A 7 11.86 -31.54 -18.01
N ALA A 8 12.10 -32.40 -17.02
CA ALA A 8 11.06 -32.73 -16.03
C ALA A 8 10.86 -31.64 -14.96
N THR A 9 11.92 -30.88 -14.64
CA THR A 9 11.88 -29.77 -13.67
C THR A 9 11.28 -28.48 -14.25
N SER A 10 11.46 -28.22 -15.55
CA SER A 10 10.80 -27.09 -16.23
C SER A 10 9.30 -27.36 -16.41
N GLY A 11 8.90 -28.58 -16.79
CA GLY A 11 7.49 -28.93 -16.97
C GLY A 11 6.65 -28.84 -15.70
N LEU A 12 7.16 -29.35 -14.56
CA LEU A 12 6.45 -29.25 -13.28
C LEU A 12 6.40 -27.81 -12.76
N LEU A 13 7.52 -27.07 -12.85
CA LEU A 13 7.55 -25.67 -12.42
C LEU A 13 6.58 -24.81 -13.23
N GLU A 14 6.57 -24.97 -14.56
CA GLU A 14 5.65 -24.24 -15.44
C GLU A 14 4.19 -24.63 -15.18
N LYS A 15 3.93 -25.91 -14.88
CA LYS A 15 2.60 -26.34 -14.45
C LYS A 15 2.17 -25.65 -13.15
N VAL A 16 3.01 -25.67 -12.13
CA VAL A 16 2.71 -25.03 -10.83
C VAL A 16 2.56 -23.51 -10.98
N ARG A 17 3.36 -22.86 -11.84
CA ARG A 17 3.20 -21.43 -12.16
C ARG A 17 1.85 -21.14 -12.82
N LYS A 18 1.40 -22.00 -13.75
CA LYS A 18 0.07 -21.89 -14.35
C LYS A 18 -1.04 -22.08 -13.31
N ASP A 19 -0.90 -23.06 -12.42
CA ASP A 19 -1.86 -23.29 -11.34
C ASP A 19 -1.92 -22.08 -10.38
N ILE A 20 -0.77 -21.49 -10.04
CA ILE A 20 -0.69 -20.25 -9.23
C ILE A 20 -1.35 -19.09 -9.97
N LEU A 21 -1.06 -18.90 -11.26
CA LEU A 21 -1.66 -17.83 -12.06
C LEU A 21 -3.19 -17.96 -12.09
N GLN A 22 -3.72 -19.17 -12.30
CA GLN A 22 -5.14 -19.43 -12.30
C GLN A 22 -5.78 -19.11 -10.94
N ASN A 23 -5.14 -19.55 -9.85
CA ASN A 23 -5.56 -19.18 -8.50
C ASN A 23 -5.53 -17.66 -8.28
N THR A 24 -4.50 -16.95 -8.76
CA THR A 24 -4.40 -15.50 -8.67
C THR A 24 -5.54 -14.82 -9.45
N MET A 25 -5.89 -15.29 -10.64
CA MET A 25 -7.03 -14.78 -11.40
C MET A 25 -8.36 -14.97 -10.64
N GLU A 26 -8.54 -16.11 -9.98
CA GLU A 26 -9.70 -16.38 -9.15
C GLU A 26 -9.76 -15.50 -7.90
N LEU A 27 -8.60 -15.26 -7.25
CA LEU A 27 -8.50 -14.31 -6.15
C LEU A 27 -8.88 -12.90 -6.60
N VAL A 28 -8.36 -12.43 -7.74
CA VAL A 28 -8.73 -11.11 -8.30
C VAL A 28 -10.23 -11.03 -8.56
N ARG A 29 -10.85 -12.08 -9.12
CA ARG A 29 -12.31 -12.14 -9.30
C ARG A 29 -13.06 -12.02 -7.97
N LEU A 30 -12.64 -12.75 -6.94
CA LEU A 30 -13.24 -12.69 -5.60
C LEU A 30 -13.05 -11.32 -4.93
N PHE A 31 -11.91 -10.66 -5.15
CA PHE A 31 -11.67 -9.30 -4.66
C PHE A 31 -12.60 -8.28 -5.31
N LYS A 32 -12.86 -8.39 -6.62
CA LYS A 32 -13.84 -7.53 -7.31
C LYS A 32 -15.26 -7.71 -6.75
N GLU A 33 -15.70 -8.95 -6.57
CA GLU A 33 -17.00 -9.23 -5.94
C GLU A 33 -17.07 -8.68 -4.51
N ARG A 34 -15.96 -8.80 -3.76
CA ARG A 34 -15.86 -8.26 -2.41
C ARG A 34 -15.91 -6.73 -2.37
N GLU A 35 -15.27 -6.06 -3.32
CA GLU A 35 -15.31 -4.60 -3.47
C GLU A 35 -16.75 -4.12 -3.70
N GLU A 36 -17.48 -4.74 -4.62
CA GLU A 36 -18.90 -4.45 -4.88
C GLU A 36 -19.76 -4.61 -3.62
N LEU A 37 -19.60 -5.74 -2.92
CA LEU A 37 -20.29 -5.99 -1.66
C LEU A 37 -19.93 -4.96 -0.57
N SER A 38 -18.66 -4.54 -0.51
CA SER A 38 -18.19 -3.55 0.46
C SER A 38 -18.82 -2.18 0.19
N ARG A 39 -18.96 -1.76 -1.08
CA ARG A 39 -19.67 -0.53 -1.46
C ARG A 39 -21.16 -0.57 -1.14
N ILE A 40 -21.82 -1.72 -1.33
CA ILE A 40 -23.22 -1.92 -0.93
C ILE A 40 -23.35 -1.77 0.59
N ILE A 41 -22.44 -2.38 1.36
CA ILE A 41 -22.40 -2.24 2.82
C ILE A 41 -22.22 -0.77 3.21
N ALA A 42 -21.32 -0.02 2.54
CA ALA A 42 -21.11 1.41 2.79
C ALA A 42 -22.43 2.20 2.69
N SER A 43 -23.18 1.96 1.61
CA SER A 43 -24.45 2.65 1.35
C SER A 43 -25.54 2.31 2.38
N VAL A 44 -25.56 1.08 2.89
CA VAL A 44 -26.49 0.69 3.96
C VAL A 44 -26.08 1.32 5.29
N LYS A 45 -24.78 1.24 5.64
CA LYS A 45 -24.25 1.81 6.88
C LYS A 45 -24.47 3.31 6.96
N GLU A 46 -24.28 4.04 5.87
CA GLU A 46 -24.51 5.48 5.82
C GLU A 46 -25.98 5.82 6.12
N LYS A 47 -26.93 5.09 5.52
CA LYS A 47 -28.37 5.30 5.75
C LYS A 47 -28.79 5.00 7.19
N GLU A 48 -28.19 3.98 7.77
CA GLU A 48 -28.49 3.49 9.11
C GLU A 48 -27.58 4.11 10.20
N ASN A 49 -26.69 5.04 9.81
CA ASN A 49 -25.71 5.71 10.67
C ASN A 49 -24.83 4.74 11.50
N PHE A 50 -24.35 3.67 10.86
CA PHE A 50 -23.39 2.72 11.46
C PHE A 50 -21.95 3.10 11.16
N GLU A 51 -21.05 2.80 12.10
CA GLU A 51 -19.60 2.95 11.90
C GLU A 51 -19.07 2.00 10.81
N ILE A 52 -18.07 2.48 10.06
CA ILE A 52 -17.40 1.71 9.00
C ILE A 52 -16.65 0.51 9.60
N ARG A 53 -15.97 0.68 10.74
CA ARG A 53 -15.26 -0.40 11.42
C ARG A 53 -16.10 -0.99 12.54
N ASP A 54 -16.25 -2.32 12.53
CA ASP A 54 -16.90 -3.07 13.61
C ASP A 54 -16.03 -4.27 14.00
N ARG A 55 -15.31 -4.11 15.12
CA ARG A 55 -14.39 -5.12 15.62
C ARG A 55 -15.09 -6.43 16.01
N ARG A 56 -16.30 -6.33 16.57
CA ARG A 56 -17.07 -7.51 16.97
C ARG A 56 -17.47 -8.32 15.73
N ARG A 57 -17.78 -7.66 14.62
CA ARG A 57 -18.09 -8.34 13.35
C ARG A 57 -16.85 -9.00 12.75
N GLU A 58 -15.69 -8.35 12.77
CA GLU A 58 -14.41 -8.96 12.36
C GLU A 58 -14.11 -10.23 13.16
N GLU A 59 -14.32 -10.20 14.48
CA GLU A 59 -14.11 -11.35 15.37
C GLU A 59 -15.07 -12.51 15.09
N ILE A 60 -16.33 -12.22 14.74
CA ILE A 60 -17.29 -13.24 14.30
C ILE A 60 -16.77 -13.94 13.03
N VAL A 61 -16.21 -13.19 12.07
CA VAL A 61 -15.64 -13.78 10.85
C VAL A 61 -14.40 -14.62 11.17
N LEU A 62 -13.49 -14.09 11.99
CA LEU A 62 -12.30 -14.82 12.45
C LEU A 62 -12.66 -16.15 13.12
N ASN A 63 -13.64 -16.13 14.03
CA ASN A 63 -14.08 -17.32 14.75
C ASN A 63 -14.77 -18.34 13.84
N LYS A 64 -15.52 -17.87 12.83
CA LYS A 64 -16.17 -18.75 11.84
C LYS A 64 -15.18 -19.49 10.95
N LEU A 65 -14.02 -18.89 10.66
CA LEU A 65 -12.99 -19.51 9.83
C LEU A 65 -12.09 -20.49 10.61
N GLY A 66 -12.25 -20.58 11.94
CA GLY A 66 -11.59 -21.57 12.79
C GLY A 66 -10.12 -21.26 13.08
N ASN A 67 -9.32 -22.31 13.21
CA ASN A 67 -7.91 -22.21 13.60
C ASN A 67 -7.04 -21.69 12.45
N LEU A 68 -6.89 -20.37 12.37
CA LEU A 68 -5.97 -19.70 11.46
C LEU A 68 -4.57 -19.60 12.08
N SER A 69 -3.54 -19.90 11.29
CA SER A 69 -2.15 -19.56 11.65
C SER A 69 -1.97 -18.04 11.74
N PRO A 70 -0.91 -17.54 12.42
CA PRO A 70 -0.65 -16.10 12.49
C PRO A 70 -0.56 -15.42 11.12
N ARG A 71 0.07 -16.08 10.13
CA ARG A 71 0.17 -15.55 8.75
C ARG A 71 -1.19 -15.47 8.06
N GLN A 72 -2.03 -16.51 8.21
CA GLN A 72 -3.38 -16.49 7.63
C GLN A 72 -4.26 -15.41 8.28
N ARG A 73 -4.11 -15.19 9.60
CA ARG A 73 -4.79 -14.10 10.29
C ARG A 73 -4.33 -12.74 9.79
N SER A 74 -3.03 -12.54 9.53
CA SER A 74 -2.53 -11.31 8.91
C SER A 74 -3.11 -11.08 7.52
N ILE A 75 -3.23 -12.12 6.68
CA ILE A 75 -3.88 -12.02 5.37
C ILE A 75 -5.34 -11.60 5.51
N LEU A 76 -6.07 -12.21 6.45
CA LEU A 76 -7.47 -11.86 6.68
C LEU A 76 -7.64 -10.43 7.21
N ASN A 77 -6.72 -9.96 8.06
CA ASN A 77 -6.71 -8.56 8.48
C ASN A 77 -6.50 -7.62 7.29
N MET A 78 -5.57 -7.92 6.37
CA MET A 78 -5.42 -7.15 5.13
C MET A 78 -6.70 -7.14 4.28
N ILE A 79 -7.41 -8.27 4.23
CA ILE A 79 -8.72 -8.36 3.54
C ILE A 79 -9.79 -7.50 4.23
N PHE A 80 -9.76 -7.36 5.56
CA PHE A 80 -10.65 -6.44 6.28
C PHE A 80 -10.30 -4.98 5.98
N GLU A 81 -9.01 -4.62 6.03
CA GLU A 81 -8.57 -3.25 5.71
C GLU A 81 -8.92 -2.88 4.26
N PHE A 82 -8.78 -3.81 3.30
CA PHE A 82 -9.26 -3.63 1.93
C PHE A 82 -10.78 -3.36 1.88
N SER A 83 -11.58 -4.13 2.61
CA SER A 83 -13.04 -3.89 2.65
C SER A 83 -13.40 -2.55 3.31
N ILE A 84 -12.63 -2.10 4.30
CA ILE A 84 -12.82 -0.80 4.96
C ILE A 84 -12.44 0.32 3.99
N SER A 85 -11.31 0.21 3.29
CA SER A 85 -10.87 1.23 2.33
C SER A 85 -11.85 1.39 1.17
N CYS A 86 -12.57 0.33 0.77
CA CYS A 86 -13.65 0.42 -0.22
C CYS A 86 -14.93 1.11 0.30
N GLN A 87 -15.07 1.27 1.62
CA GLN A 87 -16.20 1.95 2.27
C GLN A 87 -15.88 3.41 2.63
N ASP A 88 -14.60 3.73 2.86
CA ASP A 88 -14.18 5.08 3.23
C ASP A 88 -14.54 6.09 2.14
N LYS A 89 -15.19 7.17 2.57
CA LYS A 89 -15.31 8.39 1.78
C LYS A 89 -14.17 9.31 2.21
N VAL A 90 -13.55 9.98 1.24
CA VAL A 90 -12.57 11.03 1.56
C VAL A 90 -13.29 12.12 2.35
N ASP A 91 -12.84 12.39 3.58
CA ASP A 91 -13.32 13.51 4.38
C ASP A 91 -12.64 14.80 3.88
N GLU A 92 -13.27 15.43 2.90
CA GLU A 92 -12.80 16.68 2.28
C GLU A 92 -12.56 17.79 3.32
N THR A 93 -13.28 17.79 4.45
CA THR A 93 -13.11 18.84 5.47
C THR A 93 -11.84 18.67 6.29
N LEU A 94 -11.48 17.41 6.60
CA LEU A 94 -10.25 17.10 7.30
C LEU A 94 -9.03 17.26 6.36
N GLU A 95 -9.19 16.97 5.08
CA GLU A 95 -8.16 17.21 4.05
C GLU A 95 -7.78 18.69 3.96
N VAL A 96 -8.77 19.59 3.91
CA VAL A 96 -8.55 21.04 3.96
C VAL A 96 -7.83 21.44 5.24
N TYR A 97 -8.27 20.95 6.40
CA TYR A 97 -7.64 21.29 7.69
C TYR A 97 -6.16 20.85 7.78
N LEU A 98 -5.82 19.69 7.22
CA LEU A 98 -4.48 19.12 7.28
C LEU A 98 -3.53 19.69 6.23
N SER A 99 -4.04 20.02 5.04
CA SER A 99 -3.25 20.63 3.95
C SER A 99 -2.70 22.01 4.29
N GLU A 100 -3.34 22.76 5.21
CA GLU A 100 -2.84 24.04 5.71
C GLU A 100 -1.65 23.91 6.68
N ARG A 101 -1.27 22.69 7.08
CA ARG A 101 -0.20 22.44 8.05
C ARG A 101 1.00 21.82 7.36
N CYS A 102 2.19 22.10 7.89
CA CYS A 102 3.43 21.46 7.46
C CYS A 102 4.11 20.87 8.69
N LEU A 103 4.38 19.56 8.65
CA LEU A 103 5.19 18.89 9.67
C LEU A 103 6.64 18.90 9.22
N GLN A 104 7.55 19.25 10.12
CA GLN A 104 8.99 19.26 9.84
C GLN A 104 9.73 18.34 10.79
N LEU A 105 10.62 17.53 10.22
CA LEU A 105 11.53 16.65 10.93
C LEU A 105 12.95 17.01 10.50
N SER A 106 13.87 17.17 11.45
CA SER A 106 15.28 17.44 11.15
C SER A 106 16.17 16.33 11.68
N GLY A 107 17.24 16.01 10.94
CA GLY A 107 18.14 14.94 11.28
C GLY A 107 19.13 14.63 10.16
N GLU A 108 19.83 13.49 10.29
CA GLU A 108 20.71 13.00 9.24
C GLU A 108 19.92 12.60 7.99
N ASN A 109 20.37 13.02 6.80
CA ASN A 109 19.68 12.77 5.53
C ASN A 109 19.37 11.28 5.32
N SER A 110 20.32 10.39 5.60
CA SER A 110 20.15 8.94 5.47
C SER A 110 18.98 8.41 6.32
N ILE A 111 18.78 8.96 7.51
CA ILE A 111 17.67 8.59 8.41
C ILE A 111 16.36 9.17 7.88
N LEU A 112 16.37 10.42 7.41
CA LEU A 112 15.18 11.06 6.85
C LEU A 112 14.71 10.36 5.58
N GLU A 113 15.63 9.93 4.71
CA GLU A 113 15.36 9.11 3.54
C GLU A 113 14.73 7.77 3.92
N TYR A 114 15.31 7.08 4.93
CA TYR A 114 14.74 5.84 5.44
C TYR A 114 13.31 6.03 5.98
N VAL A 115 13.08 7.11 6.73
CA VAL A 115 11.75 7.45 7.26
C VAL A 115 10.78 7.82 6.13
N ALA A 116 11.21 8.59 5.13
CA ALA A 116 10.40 8.89 3.96
C ALA A 116 9.98 7.61 3.22
N GLY A 117 10.91 6.66 3.06
CA GLY A 117 10.64 5.34 2.52
C GLY A 117 9.57 4.60 3.33
N LEU A 118 9.68 4.59 4.67
CA LEU A 118 8.67 3.96 5.55
C LEU A 118 7.30 4.63 5.47
N LEU A 119 7.26 5.97 5.50
CA LEU A 119 6.00 6.73 5.51
C LEU A 119 5.25 6.60 4.20
N SER A 120 5.95 6.48 3.08
CA SER A 120 5.36 6.41 1.74
C SER A 120 4.97 5.00 1.29
N SER A 121 5.27 3.97 2.08
CA SER A 121 5.08 2.58 1.68
C SER A 121 4.21 1.80 2.65
N ARG A 122 3.46 0.85 2.10
CA ARG A 122 2.79 -0.26 2.80
C ARG A 122 2.79 -1.49 1.87
N PRO A 123 2.36 -2.67 2.36
CA PRO A 123 2.15 -3.81 1.48
C PRO A 123 1.19 -3.47 0.34
N GLY A 124 1.67 -3.64 -0.89
CA GLY A 124 0.91 -3.36 -2.12
C GLY A 124 1.09 -1.95 -2.67
N SER A 125 1.89 -1.07 -2.05
CA SER A 125 2.27 0.21 -2.64
C SER A 125 3.27 0.02 -3.79
N GLU A 126 3.20 0.90 -4.77
CA GLU A 126 4.11 0.95 -5.92
C GLU A 126 4.88 2.28 -5.89
N ILE A 127 6.21 2.21 -5.90
CA ILE A 127 7.07 3.38 -5.92
C ILE A 127 7.75 3.45 -7.27
N TYR A 128 7.44 4.50 -8.01
CA TYR A 128 7.95 4.82 -9.33
C TYR A 128 9.10 5.80 -9.22
N SER A 129 10.21 5.51 -9.89
CA SER A 129 11.26 6.48 -10.10
C SER A 129 11.95 6.26 -11.45
N SER A 130 12.21 7.35 -12.16
CA SER A 130 12.98 7.36 -13.40
C SER A 130 14.49 7.43 -13.15
N ARG A 131 14.91 7.56 -11.88
CA ARG A 131 16.32 7.61 -11.46
C ARG A 131 16.63 6.52 -10.43
N GLU A 132 17.92 6.34 -10.18
CA GLU A 132 18.36 5.51 -9.06
C GLU A 132 17.97 6.18 -7.75
N LEU A 133 17.35 5.39 -6.86
CA LEU A 133 16.89 5.83 -5.54
C LEU A 133 17.96 5.64 -4.48
N ASP A 134 18.00 6.54 -3.51
CA ASP A 134 18.91 6.44 -2.38
C ASP A 134 18.71 5.16 -1.58
N SER A 135 19.81 4.50 -1.24
CA SER A 135 19.79 3.18 -0.63
C SER A 135 19.02 3.12 0.70
N ALA A 136 19.05 4.20 1.48
CA ALA A 136 18.32 4.30 2.74
C ALA A 136 16.81 4.39 2.51
N PHE A 137 16.37 5.17 1.52
CA PHE A 137 14.97 5.24 1.11
C PHE A 137 14.47 3.88 0.63
N VAL A 138 15.21 3.23 -0.27
CA VAL A 138 14.91 1.88 -0.79
C VAL A 138 14.75 0.88 0.35
N LEU A 139 15.65 0.92 1.33
CA LEU A 139 15.60 0.04 2.49
C LEU A 139 14.32 0.25 3.32
N GLY A 140 13.93 1.51 3.55
CA GLY A 140 12.69 1.85 4.25
C GLY A 140 11.45 1.33 3.50
N ALA A 141 11.38 1.64 2.20
CA ALA A 141 10.28 1.25 1.33
C ALA A 141 10.07 -0.27 1.24
N VAL A 142 11.13 -1.02 0.94
CA VAL A 142 11.07 -2.48 0.79
C VAL A 142 10.72 -3.15 2.12
N ARG A 143 11.24 -2.65 3.25
CA ARG A 143 10.89 -3.18 4.57
C ARG A 143 9.43 -3.02 4.92
N ASN A 144 8.78 -1.97 4.42
CA ASN A 144 7.35 -1.78 4.61
C ASN A 144 6.49 -2.43 3.51
N GLY A 145 7.11 -3.14 2.56
CA GLY A 145 6.40 -3.96 1.57
C GLY A 145 6.04 -3.27 0.26
N ALA A 146 6.68 -2.15 -0.08
CA ALA A 146 6.51 -1.52 -1.39
C ALA A 146 7.27 -2.26 -2.50
N HIS A 147 6.74 -2.14 -3.72
CA HIS A 147 7.39 -2.55 -4.95
C HIS A 147 8.04 -1.34 -5.62
N ILE A 148 9.32 -1.44 -5.97
CA ILE A 148 10.05 -0.36 -6.66
C ILE A 148 10.03 -0.64 -8.15
N ILE A 149 9.63 0.37 -8.93
CA ILE A 149 9.44 0.32 -10.37
C ILE A 149 10.32 1.42 -10.99
N ASN A 150 11.22 1.02 -11.88
CA ASN A 150 12.12 1.92 -12.59
C ASN A 150 11.42 2.54 -13.80
N ASP A 151 10.40 3.35 -13.54
CA ASP A 151 9.58 4.05 -14.54
C ASP A 151 8.94 5.30 -13.92
N SER A 152 8.25 6.10 -14.71
CA SER A 152 7.44 7.24 -14.24
C SER A 152 5.98 6.86 -14.02
N CYS A 153 5.33 7.49 -13.04
CA CYS A 153 3.89 7.41 -12.84
C CYS A 153 3.20 8.71 -13.31
N ASP A 154 2.28 8.62 -14.27
CA ASP A 154 1.54 9.79 -14.80
C ASP A 154 0.55 10.36 -13.77
N SER A 155 -0.02 9.50 -12.94
CA SER A 155 -1.04 9.86 -11.95
C SER A 155 -0.67 9.27 -10.59
N PRO A 156 0.38 9.80 -9.92
CA PRO A 156 0.75 9.35 -8.61
C PRO A 156 -0.20 9.89 -7.56
N ASP A 157 -0.47 9.08 -6.54
CA ASP A 157 -1.24 9.48 -5.37
C ASP A 157 -0.38 10.33 -4.42
N LEU A 158 0.94 10.13 -4.44
CA LEU A 158 1.93 10.89 -3.65
C LEU A 158 3.17 11.23 -4.48
N ARG A 159 3.76 12.40 -4.19
CA ARG A 159 5.03 12.84 -4.78
C ARG A 159 6.09 13.09 -3.70
N ILE A 160 7.28 12.57 -3.93
CA ILE A 160 8.46 12.73 -3.06
C ILE A 160 9.57 13.32 -3.89
N GLY A 161 10.33 14.26 -3.34
CA GLY A 161 11.50 14.80 -4.04
C GLY A 161 12.37 15.68 -3.17
N HIS A 162 13.41 16.21 -3.78
CA HIS A 162 14.32 17.16 -3.13
C HIS A 162 14.03 18.55 -3.65
N SER A 163 13.26 19.35 -2.90
CA SER A 163 12.97 20.73 -3.28
C SER A 163 12.53 21.57 -2.09
N ARG A 164 12.76 22.89 -2.18
CA ARG A 164 12.12 23.90 -1.33
C ARG A 164 10.69 24.20 -1.78
N ASP A 165 10.29 23.73 -2.95
CA ASP A 165 8.97 23.94 -3.53
C ASP A 165 7.98 22.93 -2.95
N LYS A 166 7.43 23.29 -1.79
CA LYS A 166 6.49 22.47 -1.02
C LYS A 166 5.14 22.29 -1.70
N GLU A 167 4.85 23.01 -2.79
CA GLU A 167 3.56 22.94 -3.48
C GLU A 167 3.44 21.67 -4.36
N ILE A 168 4.56 21.07 -4.75
CA ILE A 168 4.59 19.90 -5.65
C ILE A 168 4.73 18.59 -4.87
N TYR A 169 5.44 18.62 -3.74
CA TYR A 169 5.84 17.43 -3.01
C TYR A 169 5.06 17.24 -1.72
N HIS A 170 4.57 16.03 -1.53
CA HIS A 170 3.94 15.61 -0.28
C HIS A 170 4.99 15.32 0.80
N ILE A 171 6.17 14.83 0.37
CA ILE A 171 7.36 14.67 1.19
C ILE A 171 8.50 15.34 0.46
N SER A 172 9.14 16.34 1.09
CA SER A 172 10.33 16.99 0.55
C SER A 172 11.50 16.89 1.52
N LEU A 173 12.67 16.54 1.01
CA LEU A 173 13.92 16.53 1.76
C LEU A 173 14.84 17.62 1.22
N ASP A 174 15.40 18.45 2.09
CA ASP A 174 16.39 19.45 1.69
C ASP A 174 17.80 19.09 2.15
N ASP A 175 18.79 19.71 1.51
CA ASP A 175 20.22 19.49 1.81
C ASP A 175 20.62 19.96 3.23
N SER A 176 19.74 20.66 3.94
CA SER A 176 19.99 21.13 5.30
C SER A 176 19.69 20.07 6.36
N GLY A 177 19.22 18.89 5.96
CA GLY A 177 18.79 17.86 6.90
C GLY A 177 17.41 18.12 7.46
N THR A 178 16.51 18.69 6.65
CA THR A 178 15.11 18.88 7.02
C THR A 178 14.20 18.18 6.02
N MET A 179 13.29 17.36 6.55
CA MET A 179 12.18 16.76 5.81
C MET A 179 10.89 17.50 6.15
N SER A 180 10.21 18.00 5.13
CA SER A 180 8.87 18.60 5.25
C SER A 180 7.83 17.61 4.74
N LEU A 181 6.77 17.42 5.52
CA LEU A 181 5.68 16.50 5.27
C LEU A 181 4.37 17.30 5.18
N ASN A 182 3.64 17.11 4.09
CA ASN A 182 2.24 17.48 4.01
C ASN A 182 1.42 16.47 4.83
N PRO A 183 0.71 16.87 5.90
CA PRO A 183 -0.05 15.95 6.74
C PRO A 183 -1.15 15.18 6.02
N VAL A 184 -1.54 15.57 4.80
CA VAL A 184 -2.42 14.77 3.93
C VAL A 184 -1.87 13.36 3.72
N ILE A 185 -0.54 13.16 3.74
CA ILE A 185 0.03 11.81 3.70
C ILE A 185 -0.52 10.91 4.81
N LEU A 186 -0.88 11.45 5.98
CA LEU A 186 -1.40 10.66 7.10
C LEU A 186 -2.83 10.15 6.88
N GLN A 187 -3.55 10.70 5.89
CA GLN A 187 -4.90 10.27 5.53
C GLN A 187 -4.92 9.25 4.40
N VAL A 188 -3.88 9.21 3.57
CA VAL A 188 -3.82 8.25 2.47
C VAL A 188 -3.84 6.86 3.10
N ASN A 189 -4.89 6.09 2.80
CA ASN A 189 -4.91 4.69 3.15
C ASN A 189 -3.84 4.03 2.29
N PHE A 190 -2.62 3.94 2.82
CA PHE A 190 -1.42 3.64 2.04
C PHE A 190 -1.41 2.23 1.41
N SER A 191 -2.41 1.41 1.75
CA SER A 191 -2.68 0.17 1.04
C SER A 191 -3.02 0.53 -0.41
N PHE A 192 -2.18 0.10 -1.37
CA PHE A 192 -2.36 0.31 -2.82
C PHE A 192 -2.06 1.72 -3.37
N THR A 193 -1.19 2.48 -2.71
CA THR A 193 -0.74 3.81 -3.18
C THR A 193 0.34 3.72 -4.26
N ARG A 194 0.22 4.58 -5.29
CA ARG A 194 1.26 4.85 -6.29
C ARG A 194 2.02 6.11 -5.91
N VAL A 195 3.32 5.96 -5.69
CA VAL A 195 4.20 7.05 -5.26
C VAL A 195 5.17 7.36 -6.39
N GLN A 196 5.29 8.63 -6.77
CA GLN A 196 6.33 9.11 -7.67
C GLN A 196 7.47 9.72 -6.84
N VAL A 197 8.70 9.28 -7.09
CA VAL A 197 9.91 9.84 -6.49
C VAL A 197 10.74 10.51 -7.59
N ASP A 198 10.82 11.83 -7.49
CA ASP A 198 11.51 12.73 -8.42
C ASP A 198 12.93 13.06 -7.97
#